data_AF-X1RRC2-F1
#
_entry.id   AF-X1RRC2-F1
#
_cell.length_a   1.000
_cell.length_b   1.000
_cell.length_c   1.000
_cell.angle_alpha   90.00
_cell.angle_beta   90.00
_cell.angle_gamma   90.00
#
_symmetry.space_group_name_H-M   'P 1'
#
loop_
_entity.id
_entity.type
_entity.pdbx_description
1 polymer ?
#
loop_
_entity_poly.entity_id
_entity_poly.type
_entity_poly.pdbx_seq_one_letter_code
_entity_poly.pdbx_strand_id
1 'polypeptide(L)' 'MVKSNAHINHEMLIWARKTVKLSVELAAKKIGVKMEKLESWEKGEAFPTVKQLYKL' A
#
# COMPACT_ATOMS: atom_id res chain seq x y z
N MET A 1 13.54 -16.24 -2.18
CA MET A 1 13.62 -14.76 -2.01
C MET A 1 12.96 -14.40 -0.70
N VAL A 2 13.69 -13.84 0.28
CA VAL A 2 13.12 -13.38 1.54
C VAL A 2 12.12 -12.25 1.25
N LYS A 3 10.88 -12.38 1.74
CA LYS A 3 9.88 -11.30 1.66
C LYS A 3 10.25 -10.25 2.69
N SER A 4 11.01 -9.24 2.28
CA SER A 4 11.24 -8.06 3.10
C SER A 4 9.96 -7.23 3.16
N ASN A 5 9.29 -7.28 4.32
CA ASN A 5 8.22 -6.34 4.64
C ASN A 5 8.84 -4.95 4.77
N ALA A 6 8.20 -3.96 4.18
CA ALA A 6 8.59 -2.58 4.32
C ALA A 6 7.85 -1.99 5.52
N HIS A 7 8.57 -1.70 6.60
CA HIS A 7 8.03 -1.02 7.78
C HIS A 7 7.90 0.48 7.49
N ILE A 8 7.07 0.83 6.51
CA ILE A 8 6.75 2.21 6.16
C ILE A 8 5.64 2.74 7.09
N ASN A 9 5.66 4.04 7.38
CA ASN A 9 4.56 4.69 8.08
C ASN A 9 3.28 4.58 7.23
N HIS A 10 2.20 4.06 7.81
CA HIS A 10 0.91 3.93 7.15
C HIS A 10 0.35 5.28 6.67
N GLU A 11 0.65 6.38 7.37
CA GLU A 11 0.26 7.72 6.94
C GLU A 11 0.95 8.15 5.64
N MET A 12 2.20 7.70 5.40
CA MET A 12 2.89 7.95 4.14
C MET A 12 2.22 7.23 2.97
N LEU A 13 1.65 6.04 3.19
CA LEU A 13 0.89 5.31 2.16
C LEU A 13 -0.38 6.08 1.78
N ILE A 14 -1.11 6.57 2.78
CA ILE A 14 -2.30 7.41 2.58
C ILE A 14 -1.92 8.68 1.83
N TRP A 15 -0.84 9.35 2.24
CA TRP A 15 -0.34 10.55 1.59
C TRP A 15 0.02 10.27 0.12
N ALA A 16 0.81 9.22 -0.16
CA ALA A 16 1.20 8.86 -1.52
C ALA A 16 -0.02 8.64 -2.42
N ARG A 17 -1.01 7.86 -1.95
CA ARG A 17 -2.26 7.61 -2.69
C ARG A 17 -3.04 8.90 -2.94
N LYS A 18 -3.20 9.75 -1.94
CA LYS A 18 -3.94 11.02 -2.05
C LYS A 18 -3.24 12.01 -2.98
N THR A 19 -1.90 12.06 -2.96
CA THR A 19 -1.10 12.92 -3.85
C THR A 19 -1.36 12.61 -5.32
N VAL A 20 -1.51 11.34 -5.68
CA VAL A 20 -1.87 10.91 -7.04
C VAL A 20 -3.38 10.82 -7.28
N LYS A 21 -4.21 11.29 -6.33
CA LYS A 21 -5.69 11.31 -6.38
C LYS A 21 -6.31 9.95 -6.70
N LEU A 22 -5.69 8.85 -6.24
CA LEU A 22 -6.24 7.51 -6.43
C LEU A 22 -7.22 7.14 -5.31
N SER A 23 -8.33 6.50 -5.68
CA SER A 23 -9.18 5.79 -4.71
C SER A 23 -8.46 4.55 -4.20
N VAL A 24 -8.86 4.03 -3.03
CA VAL A 24 -8.30 2.81 -2.45
C VAL A 24 -8.45 1.63 -3.43
N GLU A 25 -9.61 1.53 -4.08
CA GLU A 25 -9.87 0.49 -5.09
C GLU A 25 -8.91 0.57 -6.29
N LEU A 26 -8.71 1.76 -6.87
CA LEU A 26 -7.83 1.94 -8.02
C LEU A 26 -6.37 1.70 -7.64
N ALA A 27 -5.94 2.17 -6.47
CA ALA A 27 -4.59 1.91 -5.96
C ALA A 27 -4.37 0.41 -5.73
N ALA A 28 -5.33 -0.29 -5.11
CA ALA A 28 -5.24 -1.73 -4.89
C ALA A 28 -5.15 -2.51 -6.22
N LYS A 29 -5.97 -2.14 -7.21
CA LYS A 29 -5.94 -2.71 -8.56
C LYS A 29 -4.59 -2.48 -9.25
N LYS A 30 -4.02 -1.27 -9.17
CA LYS A 30 -2.71 -0.94 -9.74
C LYS A 30 -1.58 -1.76 -9.12
N ILE A 31 -1.60 -1.94 -7.80
CA ILE A 31 -0.59 -2.74 -7.07
C ILE A 31 -0.79 -4.25 -7.31
N GLY A 32 -2.02 -4.67 -7.62
CA GLY A 32 -2.42 -6.07 -7.77
C GLY A 32 -2.73 -6.73 -6.43
N VAL A 33 -3.34 -6.01 -5.50
CA VAL A 33 -3.79 -6.51 -4.19
C VAL A 33 -5.28 -6.28 -4.01
N LYS A 34 -5.87 -6.98 -3.04
CA LYS A 34 -7.26 -6.72 -2.62
C LYS A 34 -7.35 -5.36 -1.93
N MET A 35 -8.51 -4.71 -2.08
CA MET A 35 -8.80 -3.43 -1.42
C MET A 35 -8.62 -3.51 0.10
N GLU A 36 -9.19 -4.54 0.74
CA GLU A 36 -9.06 -4.81 2.18
C GLU A 36 -7.60 -4.86 2.64
N LYS A 37 -6.72 -5.41 1.81
CA LYS A 37 -5.30 -5.53 2.13
C LYS A 37 -4.60 -4.17 2.09
N LEU A 38 -4.95 -3.31 1.12
CA LEU A 38 -4.44 -1.95 1.07
C LEU A 38 -4.97 -1.12 2.25
N GLU A 39 -6.24 -1.30 2.63
CA GLU A 39 -6.81 -0.66 3.82
C GLU A 39 -6.08 -1.06 5.10
N SER A 40 -5.77 -2.34 5.30
CA SER A 40 -4.98 -2.78 6.45
C SER A 40 -3.57 -2.18 6.46
N TRP A 41 -2.99 -1.86 5.29
CA TRP A 41 -1.73 -1.10 5.24
C TRP A 41 -1.92 0.35 5.67
N GLU A 42 -2.99 1.01 5.22
CA GLU A 42 -3.32 2.39 5.59
C GLU A 42 -3.71 2.53 7.08
N LYS A 43 -4.21 1.44 7.69
CA LYS A 43 -4.51 1.36 9.13
C LYS A 43 -3.30 0.96 10.00
N GLY A 44 -2.18 0.56 9.38
CA GLY A 44 -0.99 0.08 10.10
C GLY A 44 -1.12 -1.35 10.68
N GLU A 45 -2.17 -2.09 10.31
CA GLU A 45 -2.40 -3.48 10.74
C GLU A 45 -1.50 -4.48 10.00
N ALA A 46 -1.05 -4.10 8.79
CA ALA A 46 -0.19 -4.93 7.97
C ALA A 46 0.81 -4.07 7.18
N PHE A 47 1.87 -4.71 6.68
CA PHE A 47 2.91 -4.04 5.92
C PHE A 47 2.94 -4.51 4.47
N PRO A 48 3.13 -3.60 3.49
CA PRO A 48 3.47 -3.99 2.14
C PRO A 48 4.86 -4.61 2.10
N THR A 49 5.12 -5.41 1.07
CA THR A 49 6.50 -5.77 0.71
C THR A 49 7.15 -4.62 -0.06
N VAL A 50 8.48 -4.57 -0.06
CA VAL A 50 9.24 -3.56 -0.82
C VAL A 50 8.82 -3.54 -2.31
N LYS A 51 8.57 -4.71 -2.91
CA LYS A 51 8.10 -4.81 -4.30
C LYS A 51 6.71 -4.21 -4.55
N GLN A 52 5.84 -4.21 -3.54
CA GLN A 52 4.50 -3.62 -3.64
C GLN A 52 4.56 -2.10 -3.51
N LEU A 53 5.46 -1.57 -2.70
CA LEU A 53 5.69 -0.13 -2.59
C LEU A 53 6.11 0.50 -3.92
N TYR A 54 6.99 -0.17 -4.69
CA TYR A 54 7.40 0.32 -6.01
C TYR A 54 6.27 0.41 -7.03
N LYS A 55 5.07 -0.15 -6.74
CA LYS A 55 3.90 -0.11 -7.63
C LYS A 55 2.86 0.94 -7.24
N LEU A 56 2.98 1.54 -6.06
CA LEU A 56 2.07 2.57 -5.56
C LEU A 56 2.27 3.86 -6.35
#